data_AF-A0A1X0Q5F5-F1
#
_entry.id   AF-A0A1X0Q5F5-F1
#
_cell.length_a   1.000
_cell.length_b   1.000
_cell.length_c   1.000
_cell.angle_alpha   90.00
_cell.angle_beta   90.00
_cell.angle_gamma   90.00
#
_symmetry.space_group_name_H-M   'P 1'
#
loop_
_entity.id
_entity.type
_entity.pdbx_description
1 polymer ?
#
loop_
_entity_poly.entity_id
_entity_poly.type
_entity_poly.pdbx_seq_one_letter_code
_entity_poly.pdbx_strand_id
1 'polypeptide(L)'
;MEVHWRKLFESEFEKEYFIDLKRKLHKCKSISPPIEFVFNFTNFISFNNIKVVIIGQDSYHTKNEANGIAFSSNSGKIPYSLSTIFRAIKNDYPSNDTLSTNSIFSWMNQGVLLLNSSLTVETGKAGSHTHLNWNCFISSILFKLKQSPNIVYILWGLEAAKHSKFIDNKNNLVHILVTIQLKSLLHNDIL
;
A
#
# COMPACT_ATOMS: atom_id res chain seq x y z
N MET A 1 -2.06 -18.50 4.23
CA MET A 1 -1.99 -17.96 2.84
C MET A 1 -2.69 -18.89 1.85
N GLU A 2 -3.64 -18.33 1.10
CA GLU A 2 -4.42 -18.97 0.01
C GLU A 2 -3.53 -19.48 -1.13
N VAL A 3 -4.02 -20.44 -1.95
CA VAL A 3 -3.26 -21.07 -3.04
C VAL A 3 -2.76 -20.09 -4.09
N HIS A 4 -3.58 -19.13 -4.53
CA HIS A 4 -3.18 -18.16 -5.56
C HIS A 4 -2.05 -17.25 -5.08
N TRP A 5 -2.16 -16.74 -3.85
CA TRP A 5 -1.09 -15.97 -3.21
C TRP A 5 0.18 -16.80 -3.07
N ARG A 6 0.06 -18.05 -2.58
CA ARG A 6 1.20 -18.94 -2.39
C ARG A 6 1.96 -19.19 -3.69
N LYS A 7 1.27 -19.57 -4.76
CA LYS A 7 1.89 -19.83 -6.07
C LYS A 7 2.62 -18.62 -6.62
N LEU A 8 2.00 -17.43 -6.52
CA LEU A 8 2.66 -16.19 -6.93
C LEU A 8 3.94 -15.98 -6.12
N PHE A 9 3.85 -16.12 -4.80
CA PHE A 9 4.95 -15.80 -3.89
C PHE A 9 6.12 -16.78 -4.03
N GLU A 10 5.84 -18.09 -4.13
CA GLU A 10 6.85 -19.12 -4.39
C GLU A 10 7.69 -18.76 -5.64
N SER A 11 7.02 -18.37 -6.74
CA SER A 11 7.71 -17.99 -7.97
C SER A 11 8.51 -16.68 -7.87
N GLU A 12 8.09 -15.75 -7.01
CA GLU A 12 8.79 -14.47 -6.82
C GLU A 12 9.96 -14.61 -5.84
N PHE A 13 9.85 -15.48 -4.83
CA PHE A 13 10.85 -15.62 -3.77
C PHE A 13 12.17 -16.25 -4.22
N GLU A 14 12.14 -16.96 -5.34
CA GLU A 14 13.30 -17.55 -6.01
C GLU A 14 14.00 -16.58 -6.97
N LYS A 15 13.37 -15.47 -7.35
CA LYS A 15 13.97 -14.50 -8.27
C LYS A 15 15.09 -13.73 -7.60
N GLU A 16 16.14 -13.44 -8.38
CA GLU A 16 17.35 -12.76 -7.91
C GLU A 16 17.05 -11.43 -7.21
N TYR A 17 16.11 -10.63 -7.74
CA TYR A 17 15.74 -9.34 -7.13
C TYR A 17 15.17 -9.53 -5.70
N PHE A 18 14.42 -10.61 -5.46
CA PHE A 18 13.80 -10.86 -4.17
C PHE A 18 14.80 -11.46 -3.18
N ILE A 19 15.74 -12.27 -3.66
CA ILE A 19 16.88 -12.75 -2.87
C ILE A 19 17.73 -11.57 -2.40
N ASP A 20 18.04 -10.63 -3.29
CA ASP A 20 18.77 -9.40 -2.95
C ASP A 20 17.98 -8.52 -1.97
N LEU A 21 16.68 -8.32 -2.19
CA LEU A 21 15.78 -7.62 -1.28
C LEU A 21 15.82 -8.24 0.12
N LYS A 22 15.65 -9.56 0.26
CA LYS A 22 15.76 -10.27 1.55
C LYS A 22 17.11 -9.99 2.22
N ARG A 23 18.21 -10.14 1.48
CA ARG A 23 19.57 -9.90 1.98
C ARG A 23 19.75 -8.46 2.48
N LYS A 24 19.18 -7.47 1.79
CA LYS A 24 19.22 -6.06 2.22
C LYS A 24 18.39 -5.83 3.47
N LEU A 25 17.18 -6.39 3.55
CA LEU A 25 16.32 -6.31 4.74
C LEU A 25 16.98 -6.95 5.97
N HIS A 26 17.68 -8.07 5.82
CA HIS A 26 18.43 -8.71 6.92
C HIS A 26 19.54 -7.83 7.51
N LYS A 27 20.02 -6.81 6.79
CA LYS A 27 21.02 -5.85 7.28
C LYS A 27 20.41 -4.66 8.01
N CYS A 28 19.10 -4.44 7.89
CA CYS A 28 18.41 -3.32 8.54
C CYS A 28 18.21 -3.62 10.03
N LYS A 29 18.54 -2.65 10.90
CA LYS A 29 18.44 -2.80 12.36
C LYS A 29 16.98 -2.74 12.86
N SER A 30 16.12 -2.03 12.16
CA SER A 30 14.72 -1.85 12.54
C SER A 30 13.85 -1.71 11.30
N ILE A 31 12.90 -2.63 11.12
CA ILE A 31 11.99 -2.66 9.98
C ILE A 31 10.55 -2.57 10.49
N SER A 32 9.73 -1.79 9.78
CA SER A 32 8.28 -1.69 9.97
C SER A 32 7.58 -2.05 8.65
N PRO A 33 6.52 -2.89 8.67
CA PRO A 33 6.08 -3.69 9.82
C PRO A 33 7.11 -4.79 10.19
N PRO A 34 6.94 -5.48 11.33
CA PRO A 34 7.66 -6.73 11.59
C PRO A 34 7.53 -7.71 10.41
N ILE A 35 8.58 -8.51 10.16
CA ILE A 35 8.73 -9.25 8.91
C ILE A 35 7.58 -10.24 8.67
N GLU A 36 7.03 -10.82 9.74
CA GLU A 36 5.89 -11.72 9.75
C GLU A 36 4.59 -11.05 9.28
N PHE A 37 4.50 -9.72 9.37
CA PHE A 37 3.34 -8.95 8.93
C PHE A 37 3.51 -8.33 7.55
N VAL A 38 4.68 -8.42 6.89
CA VAL A 38 4.90 -7.79 5.57
C VAL A 38 3.87 -8.24 4.52
N PHE A 39 3.44 -9.51 4.60
CA PHE A 39 2.48 -10.11 3.70
C PHE A 39 1.10 -10.36 4.33
N ASN A 40 0.80 -9.68 5.43
CA ASN A 40 -0.40 -9.93 6.23
C ASN A 40 -1.70 -9.71 5.42
N PHE A 41 -1.68 -8.81 4.42
CA PHE A 41 -2.81 -8.59 3.51
C PHE A 41 -3.32 -9.90 2.86
N THR A 42 -2.45 -10.88 2.59
CA THR A 42 -2.82 -12.17 1.97
C THR A 42 -3.70 -13.06 2.86
N ASN A 43 -3.77 -12.76 4.17
CA ASN A 43 -4.63 -13.48 5.10
C ASN A 43 -6.08 -12.99 5.08
N PHE A 44 -6.33 -11.82 4.47
CA PHE A 44 -7.62 -11.11 4.63
C PHE A 44 -8.35 -10.84 3.32
N ILE A 45 -7.72 -11.09 2.19
CA ILE A 45 -8.38 -10.98 0.90
C ILE A 45 -7.99 -12.16 0.01
N SER A 46 -9.00 -12.81 -0.56
CA SER A 46 -8.76 -13.85 -1.56
C SER A 46 -8.43 -13.20 -2.90
N PHE A 47 -7.50 -13.80 -3.64
CA PHE A 47 -7.05 -13.27 -4.93
C PHE A 47 -8.21 -13.09 -5.92
N ASN A 48 -9.18 -14.02 -5.92
CA ASN A 48 -10.33 -14.00 -6.83
C ASN A 48 -11.44 -13.03 -6.40
N ASN A 49 -11.40 -12.50 -5.17
CA ASN A 49 -12.40 -11.58 -4.64
C ASN A 49 -12.00 -10.11 -4.82
N ILE A 50 -10.84 -9.83 -5.41
CA ILE A 50 -10.32 -8.49 -5.60
C ILE A 50 -11.15 -7.75 -6.65
N LYS A 51 -11.72 -6.61 -6.25
CA LYS A 51 -12.52 -5.70 -7.09
C LYS A 51 -11.87 -4.33 -7.20
N VAL A 52 -11.17 -3.91 -6.14
CA VAL A 52 -10.46 -2.63 -6.07
C VAL A 52 -9.05 -2.87 -5.55
N VAL A 53 -8.07 -2.17 -6.09
CA VAL A 53 -6.68 -2.17 -5.62
C VAL A 53 -6.28 -0.75 -5.28
N ILE A 54 -5.96 -0.49 -4.02
CA ILE A 54 -5.43 0.81 -3.56
C ILE A 54 -3.95 0.63 -3.25
N ILE A 55 -3.10 1.44 -3.88
CA ILE A 55 -1.64 1.42 -3.67
C ILE A 55 -1.19 2.74 -3.05
N GLY A 56 -0.67 2.69 -1.83
CA GLY A 56 0.02 3.78 -1.15
C GLY A 56 1.51 3.85 -1.46
N GLN A 57 2.22 4.77 -0.81
CA GLN A 57 3.66 4.95 -0.98
C GLN A 57 4.46 3.91 -0.18
N ASP A 58 4.49 4.03 1.14
CA ASP A 58 5.23 3.19 2.06
C ASP A 58 4.42 2.86 3.32
N SER A 59 4.87 1.81 4.02
CA SER A 59 4.34 1.44 5.34
C SER A 59 4.57 2.57 6.36
N TYR A 60 3.73 2.64 7.40
CA TYR A 60 3.96 3.60 8.49
C TYR A 60 5.33 3.37 9.14
N HIS A 61 6.14 4.41 9.17
CA HIS A 61 7.50 4.37 9.71
C HIS A 61 7.53 4.52 11.23
N THR A 62 6.44 4.91 11.88
CA THR A 62 6.36 4.98 13.33
C THR A 62 6.34 3.56 13.92
N LYS A 63 7.07 3.37 15.01
CA LYS A 63 7.19 2.07 15.69
C LYS A 63 5.80 1.52 16.06
N ASN A 64 5.57 0.25 15.74
CA ASN A 64 4.33 -0.50 16.02
C ASN A 64 3.06 0.01 15.32
N GLU A 65 3.16 0.93 14.35
CA GLU A 65 1.97 1.40 13.62
C GLU A 65 1.63 0.51 12.43
N ALA A 66 2.61 0.16 11.58
CA ALA A 66 2.35 -0.64 10.39
C ALA A 66 2.04 -2.10 10.74
N ASN A 67 1.08 -2.68 10.02
CA ASN A 67 0.61 -4.06 10.23
C ASN A 67 0.50 -4.89 8.95
N GLY A 68 1.13 -4.42 7.86
CA GLY A 68 1.10 -5.07 6.55
C GLY A 68 -0.07 -4.70 5.65
N ILE A 69 -0.92 -3.75 6.07
CA ILE A 69 -2.11 -3.32 5.33
C ILE A 69 -2.01 -1.80 5.16
N ALA A 70 -2.04 -1.33 3.90
CA ALA A 70 -1.92 0.10 3.64
C ALA A 70 -3.07 0.89 4.28
N PHE A 71 -2.74 2.07 4.83
CA PHE A 71 -3.67 2.94 5.55
C PHE A 71 -4.37 2.30 6.77
N SER A 72 -3.88 1.15 7.25
CA SER A 72 -4.28 0.57 8.52
C SER A 72 -3.16 0.70 9.54
N SER A 73 -3.50 1.18 10.73
CA SER A 73 -2.55 1.32 11.84
C SER A 73 -3.00 0.53 13.06
N ASN A 74 -2.04 -0.08 13.75
CA ASN A 74 -2.26 -0.66 15.07
C ASN A 74 -2.20 0.41 16.19
N SER A 75 -1.87 1.65 15.85
CA SER A 75 -1.85 2.75 16.83
C SER A 75 -3.26 3.12 17.26
N GLY A 76 -3.48 3.52 18.51
CA GLY A 76 -4.78 4.06 18.94
C GLY A 76 -5.14 5.43 18.34
N LYS A 77 -4.32 5.99 17.43
CA LYS A 77 -4.52 7.29 16.80
C LYS A 77 -4.80 7.11 15.31
N ILE A 78 -5.57 8.03 14.73
CA ILE A 78 -5.82 8.06 13.28
C ILE A 78 -4.58 8.65 12.61
N PRO A 79 -3.89 7.90 11.72
CA PRO A 79 -2.74 8.44 11.01
C PRO A 79 -3.15 9.60 10.09
N TYR A 80 -2.23 10.55 9.86
CA TYR A 80 -2.50 11.72 9.02
C TYR A 80 -2.98 11.36 7.61
N SER A 81 -2.37 10.35 6.97
CA SER A 81 -2.80 9.89 5.65
C SER A 81 -4.23 9.38 5.65
N LEU A 82 -4.62 8.62 6.67
CA LEU A 82 -5.99 8.13 6.82
C LEU A 82 -6.99 9.24 7.14
N SER A 83 -6.61 10.23 7.96
CA SER A 83 -7.45 11.40 8.20
C SER A 83 -7.71 12.21 6.92
N THR A 84 -6.74 12.23 6.00
CA THR A 84 -6.90 12.86 4.68
C THR A 84 -7.88 12.08 3.81
N ILE A 85 -7.82 10.74 3.83
CA ILE A 85 -8.80 9.86 3.17
C ILE A 85 -10.21 10.17 3.67
N PHE A 86 -10.41 10.19 4.98
CA PHE A 86 -11.73 10.42 5.56
C PHE A 86 -12.28 11.81 5.26
N ARG A 87 -11.43 12.84 5.23
CA ARG A 87 -11.84 14.17 4.81
C ARG A 87 -12.27 14.20 3.34
N ALA A 88 -11.52 13.54 2.44
CA ALA A 88 -11.90 13.46 1.04
C ALA A 88 -13.25 12.74 0.86
N ILE A 89 -13.44 11.60 1.53
CA ILE A 89 -14.71 10.85 1.52
C ILE A 89 -15.86 11.72 2.03
N LYS A 90 -15.66 12.44 3.14
CA LYS A 90 -16.71 13.31 3.70
C LYS A 90 -17.08 14.48 2.78
N ASN A 91 -16.13 15.00 2.02
CA ASN A 91 -16.39 16.07 1.05
C ASN A 91 -17.21 15.56 -0.14
N ASP A 92 -16.89 14.38 -0.66
CA ASP A 92 -17.57 13.79 -1.81
C ASP A 92 -18.91 13.16 -1.43
N TYR A 93 -19.01 12.64 -0.22
CA TYR A 93 -20.19 12.00 0.36
C TYR A 93 -20.50 12.61 1.73
N PRO A 94 -21.15 13.80 1.77
CA PRO A 94 -21.52 14.43 3.02
C PRO A 94 -22.46 13.53 3.83
N SER A 95 -21.97 13.00 4.94
CA SER A 95 -22.76 12.25 5.91
C SER A 95 -22.57 12.82 7.31
N ASN A 96 -23.54 12.55 8.18
CA ASN A 96 -23.46 12.90 9.60
C ASN A 96 -22.55 11.93 10.39
N ASP A 97 -22.12 10.83 9.76
CA ASP A 97 -21.28 9.83 10.39
C ASP A 97 -19.84 10.31 10.50
N THR A 98 -19.24 10.13 11.68
CA THR A 98 -17.84 10.44 11.89
C THR A 98 -17.01 9.20 11.56
N LEU A 99 -16.15 9.29 10.54
CA LEU A 99 -15.13 8.29 10.27
C LEU A 99 -13.99 8.45 11.29
N SER A 100 -14.12 7.79 12.44
CA SER A 100 -13.15 7.83 13.54
C SER A 100 -12.57 6.44 13.82
N THR A 101 -11.72 5.97 12.92
CA THR A 101 -10.98 4.70 13.07
C THR A 101 -9.53 4.88 12.62
N ASN A 102 -8.62 4.10 13.21
CA ASN A 102 -7.21 4.01 12.84
C ASN A 102 -6.96 3.04 11.67
N SER A 103 -8.00 2.39 11.15
CA SER A 103 -7.91 1.34 10.16
C SER A 103 -9.10 1.28 9.22
N ILE A 104 -8.82 1.06 7.92
CA ILE A 104 -9.80 0.73 6.87
C ILE A 104 -9.80 -0.76 6.51
N PHE A 105 -9.31 -1.60 7.42
CA PHE A 105 -9.23 -3.04 7.24
C PHE A 105 -10.56 -3.68 6.77
N SER A 106 -11.69 -3.18 7.24
CA SER A 106 -13.03 -3.67 6.88
C SER A 106 -13.33 -3.59 5.37
N TRP A 107 -12.62 -2.77 4.61
CA TRP A 107 -12.77 -2.70 3.15
C TRP A 107 -12.22 -3.95 2.45
N MET A 108 -11.26 -4.66 3.05
CA MET A 108 -10.72 -5.89 2.48
C MET A 108 -11.79 -6.98 2.36
N ASN A 109 -12.72 -7.04 3.32
CA ASN A 109 -13.88 -7.94 3.27
C ASN A 109 -14.82 -7.66 2.09
N GLN A 110 -14.74 -6.47 1.51
CA GLN A 110 -15.55 -6.04 0.37
C GLN A 110 -14.81 -6.21 -0.97
N GLY A 111 -13.59 -6.76 -0.95
CA GLY A 111 -12.77 -6.96 -2.15
C GLY A 111 -11.80 -5.82 -2.45
N VAL A 112 -11.47 -4.98 -1.46
CA VAL A 112 -10.48 -3.91 -1.62
C VAL A 112 -9.10 -4.40 -1.16
N LEU A 113 -8.17 -4.60 -2.10
CA LEU A 113 -6.78 -4.91 -1.81
C LEU A 113 -6.03 -3.62 -1.43
N LEU A 114 -5.43 -3.59 -0.24
CA LEU A 114 -4.70 -2.45 0.31
C LEU A 114 -3.20 -2.73 0.34
N LEU A 115 -2.43 -2.12 -0.57
CA LEU A 115 -0.98 -2.33 -0.71
C LEU A 115 -0.19 -1.02 -0.60
N ASN A 116 1.10 -1.12 -0.29
CA ASN A 116 2.06 -0.02 -0.46
C ASN A 116 3.04 -0.37 -1.57
N SER A 117 3.58 0.65 -2.25
CA SER A 117 4.64 0.49 -3.26
C SER A 117 5.92 -0.05 -2.65
N SER A 118 6.19 0.32 -1.39
CA SER A 118 7.20 -0.33 -0.53
C SER A 118 6.52 -1.01 0.65
N LEU A 119 6.63 -2.34 0.74
CA LEU A 119 5.98 -3.11 1.80
C LEU A 119 6.66 -2.99 3.17
N THR A 120 7.91 -2.53 3.18
CA THR A 120 8.67 -2.25 4.41
C THR A 120 9.23 -0.85 4.40
N VAL A 121 9.59 -0.36 5.58
CA VAL A 121 10.31 0.90 5.81
C VAL A 121 11.21 0.74 7.04
N GLU A 122 12.26 1.55 7.15
CA GLU A 122 13.06 1.63 8.38
C GLU A 122 12.31 2.48 9.41
N THR A 123 12.24 2.00 10.66
CA THR A 123 11.52 2.73 11.71
C THR A 123 12.07 4.15 11.87
N GLY A 124 11.18 5.13 11.81
CA GLY A 124 11.48 6.56 11.90
C GLY A 124 11.93 7.22 10.60
N LYS A 125 12.08 6.47 9.50
CA LYS A 125 12.61 6.99 8.23
C LYS A 125 11.68 6.70 7.05
N ALA A 126 10.72 7.60 6.80
CA ALA A 126 9.82 7.53 5.64
C ALA A 126 10.60 7.33 4.33
N GLY A 127 10.10 6.46 3.45
CA GLY A 127 10.66 6.21 2.13
C GLY A 127 12.02 5.53 2.09
N SER A 128 12.57 5.08 3.23
CA SER A 128 13.93 4.54 3.31
C SER A 128 14.15 3.29 2.46
N HIS A 129 13.10 2.53 2.13
CA HIS A 129 13.19 1.28 1.39
C HIS A 129 12.67 1.36 -0.06
N THR A 130 12.40 2.56 -0.57
CA THR A 130 11.94 2.77 -1.95
C THR A 130 12.92 2.21 -3.00
N HIS A 131 14.20 2.14 -2.67
CA HIS A 131 15.28 1.60 -3.51
C HIS A 131 15.47 0.08 -3.39
N LEU A 132 14.70 -0.62 -2.56
CA LEU A 132 14.87 -2.07 -2.31
C LEU A 132 14.13 -2.97 -3.33
N ASN A 133 13.67 -2.42 -4.46
CA ASN A 133 13.00 -3.17 -5.54
C ASN A 133 11.67 -3.85 -5.15
N TRP A 134 10.98 -3.36 -4.11
CA TRP A 134 9.59 -3.77 -3.84
C TRP A 134 8.66 -3.58 -5.04
N ASN A 135 8.93 -2.58 -5.89
CA ASN A 135 8.21 -2.33 -7.13
C ASN A 135 8.16 -3.57 -8.05
N CYS A 136 9.20 -4.40 -8.09
CA CYS A 136 9.20 -5.64 -8.87
C CYS A 136 8.15 -6.62 -8.32
N PHE A 137 8.09 -6.77 -6.99
CA PHE A 137 7.12 -7.62 -6.33
C PHE A 137 5.68 -7.10 -6.48
N ILE A 138 5.46 -5.81 -6.33
CA ILE A 138 4.13 -5.22 -6.57
C ILE A 138 3.72 -5.39 -8.02
N SER A 139 4.64 -5.22 -8.97
CA SER A 139 4.37 -5.42 -10.40
C SER A 139 3.95 -6.86 -10.73
N SER A 140 4.47 -7.87 -10.02
CA SER A 140 4.07 -9.26 -10.24
C SER A 140 2.64 -9.53 -9.75
N ILE A 141 2.23 -8.93 -8.63
CA ILE A 141 0.84 -8.96 -8.16
C ILE A 141 -0.08 -8.35 -9.23
N LEU A 142 0.26 -7.15 -9.72
CA LEU A 142 -0.54 -6.46 -10.74
C LEU A 142 -0.61 -7.24 -12.05
N PHE A 143 0.51 -7.83 -12.47
CA PHE A 143 0.55 -8.68 -13.66
C PHE A 143 -0.37 -9.89 -13.51
N LYS A 144 -0.37 -10.55 -12.34
CA LYS A 144 -1.26 -11.68 -12.07
C LYS A 144 -2.73 -11.28 -12.05
N LEU A 145 -3.05 -10.07 -11.56
CA LEU A 145 -4.41 -9.52 -11.56
C LEU A 145 -4.93 -9.17 -12.95
N LYS A 146 -4.09 -9.04 -13.99
CA LYS A 146 -4.56 -8.84 -15.37
C LYS A 146 -5.52 -9.93 -15.87
N GLN A 147 -5.48 -11.11 -15.24
CA GLN A 147 -6.39 -12.22 -15.55
C GLN A 147 -7.82 -11.99 -15.05
N SER A 148 -8.03 -10.95 -14.23
CA SER A 148 -9.31 -10.55 -13.66
C SER A 148 -9.76 -9.22 -14.29
N PRO A 149 -10.84 -9.19 -15.09
CA PRO A 149 -11.34 -7.95 -15.67
C PRO A 149 -12.09 -7.10 -14.64
N ASN A 150 -12.29 -5.81 -14.95
CA ASN A 150 -13.12 -4.88 -14.19
C ASN A 150 -12.61 -4.55 -12.77
N ILE A 151 -11.30 -4.54 -12.57
CA ILE A 151 -10.71 -4.06 -11.31
C ILE A 151 -10.53 -2.54 -11.39
N VAL A 152 -10.88 -1.85 -10.30
CA VAL A 152 -10.59 -0.42 -10.13
C VAL A 152 -9.26 -0.26 -9.40
N TYR A 153 -8.34 0.53 -9.96
CA TYR A 153 -7.05 0.82 -9.35
C TYR A 153 -7.00 2.27 -8.87
N ILE A 154 -6.61 2.48 -7.62
CA ILE A 154 -6.39 3.80 -7.02
C ILE A 154 -4.91 3.88 -6.63
N LEU A 155 -4.14 4.67 -7.38
CA LEU A 155 -2.69 4.83 -7.17
C LEU A 155 -2.42 6.15 -6.46
N TRP A 156 -2.01 6.09 -5.19
CA TRP A 156 -1.83 7.28 -4.35
C TRP A 156 -0.36 7.66 -4.18
N GLY A 157 0.02 8.77 -4.83
CA GLY A 157 1.35 9.36 -4.76
C GLY A 157 2.29 8.90 -5.87
N LEU A 158 3.46 9.54 -5.96
CA LEU A 158 4.39 9.37 -7.08
C LEU A 158 4.91 7.93 -7.23
N GLU A 159 5.29 7.27 -6.13
CA GLU A 159 5.77 5.88 -6.18
C GLU A 159 4.66 4.91 -6.61
N ALA A 160 3.43 5.10 -6.11
CA ALA A 160 2.27 4.30 -6.53
C ALA A 160 1.95 4.51 -8.01
N ALA A 161 1.98 5.76 -8.49
CA ALA A 161 1.68 6.11 -9.87
C ALA A 161 2.61 5.41 -10.87
N LYS A 162 3.87 5.10 -10.51
CA LYS A 162 4.80 4.33 -11.35
C LYS A 162 4.30 2.93 -11.70
N HIS A 163 3.35 2.39 -10.94
CA HIS A 163 2.76 1.08 -11.17
C HIS A 163 1.67 1.08 -12.24
N SER A 164 1.18 2.25 -12.66
CA SER A 164 0.16 2.40 -13.72
C SER A 164 0.53 1.67 -15.01
N LYS A 165 1.82 1.67 -15.39
CA LYS A 165 2.33 0.98 -16.58
C LYS A 165 2.15 -0.54 -16.57
N PHE A 166 1.89 -1.13 -15.41
CA PHE A 166 1.65 -2.57 -15.26
C PHE A 166 0.17 -2.93 -15.27
N ILE A 167 -0.73 -1.96 -15.37
CA ILE A 167 -2.18 -2.16 -15.38
C ILE A 167 -2.66 -2.14 -16.84
N ASP A 168 -3.58 -3.05 -17.17
CA ASP A 168 -4.25 -3.03 -18.48
C ASP A 168 -5.44 -2.07 -18.44
N ASN A 169 -5.25 -0.87 -18.96
CA ASN A 169 -6.27 0.20 -18.97
C ASN A 169 -7.44 -0.07 -19.93
N LYS A 170 -7.38 -1.11 -20.78
CA LYS A 170 -8.51 -1.44 -21.67
C LYS A 170 -9.64 -2.14 -20.92
N ASN A 171 -9.27 -2.98 -19.96
CA ASN A 171 -10.22 -3.84 -19.22
C ASN A 171 -10.40 -3.39 -17.76
N ASN A 172 -9.72 -2.33 -17.34
CA ASN A 172 -9.70 -1.86 -15.96
C ASN A 172 -9.80 -0.34 -15.88
N LEU A 173 -10.37 0.15 -14.78
CA LEU A 173 -10.43 1.57 -14.48
C LEU A 173 -9.22 1.96 -13.62
N VAL A 174 -8.49 3.01 -14.01
CA VAL A 174 -7.31 3.47 -13.26
C VAL A 174 -7.47 4.93 -12.87
N HIS A 175 -7.49 5.19 -11.56
CA HIS A 175 -7.44 6.52 -10.97
C HIS A 175 -6.07 6.77 -10.35
N ILE A 176 -5.40 7.82 -10.81
CA ILE A 176 -4.09 8.24 -10.29
C ILE A 176 -4.29 9.49 -9.45
N LEU A 177 -4.01 9.38 -8.15
CA LEU A 177 -4.10 10.46 -7.18
C LEU A 177 -2.68 10.88 -6.79
N VAL A 178 -2.10 11.83 -7.53
CA VAL A 178 -0.85 12.48 -7.12
C VAL A 178 -1.19 13.77 -6.42
N THR A 179 -1.37 13.70 -5.10
CA THR A 179 -1.35 14.91 -4.28
C THR A 179 0.10 15.36 -4.12
N ILE A 180 0.44 16.56 -4.58
CA ILE A 180 1.69 17.21 -4.18
C ILE A 180 1.59 17.36 -2.66
N GLN A 181 2.46 16.66 -1.92
CA GLN A 181 2.70 17.03 -0.52
C GLN A 181 3.37 18.41 -0.57
N LEU A 182 2.57 19.48 -0.51
CA LEU A 182 3.04 20.82 -0.18
C LEU A 182 3.48 20.79 1.29
N LYS A 183 4.64 20.17 1.57
CA LYS A 183 5.24 20.14 2.90
C LYS A 183 6.37 21.17 3.08
N SER A 184 6.59 22.05 2.09
CA SER A 184 7.67 23.05 2.14
C SER A 184 7.30 24.47 1.67
N LEU A 185 6.02 24.81 1.49
CA LEU A 185 5.59 26.17 1.06
C LEU A 185 4.67 26.89 2.06
N LEU A 186 4.62 26.45 3.31
CA LEU A 186 3.85 27.12 4.38
C LEU A 186 4.72 27.64 5.53
N HIS A 187 6.04 27.78 5.34
CA HIS A 187 6.94 28.27 6.40
C HIS A 187 7.95 29.33 5.99
N ASN A 188 7.81 29.96 4.82
CA ASN A 188 8.51 31.21 4.50
C ASN A 188 7.65 31.97 3.49
N ASP A 189 6.74 32.79 4.01
CA ASP A 189 6.36 34.10 3.49
C ASP A 189 5.10 34.56 4.25
N ILE A 190 5.12 35.81 4.72
CA ILE A 190 4.14 36.52 5.57
C ILE A 190 4.42 36.44 7.09
N LEU A 191 5.50 37.10 7.54
CA LEU A 191 5.47 38.44 8.17
C LEU A 191 6.90 38.93 8.41
#